data_AF-A0A0S8I6S5-F1
#
_entry.id   AF-A0A0S8I6S5-F1
#
_cell.length_a   1.000
_cell.length_b   1.000
_cell.length_c   1.000
_cell.angle_alpha   90.00
_cell.angle_beta   90.00
_cell.angle_gamma   90.00
#
_symmetry.space_group_name_H-M   'P 1'
#
loop_
_entity.id
_entity.type
_entity.pdbx_description
1 polymer ?
#
loop_
_entity_poly.entity_id
_entity_poly.type
_entity_poly.pdbx_seq_one_letter_code
_entity_poly.pdbx_strand_id
1 'polypeptide(L)'
;MRPSTSQASQDERLLAAVAHGAAMLPFFGIIVPLYIWITQKDWSKCVRFHAIQALIHQMVLPAATLAVYLVGVWGFYGTLMSRLLTGPYGTLPTGMLALRCILVIGVLGGWGLTITLGLMGMSRTLAGRDFLYPFIGRWVASHINEGEIS
;
A
#
# COMPACT_ATOMS: atom_id res chain seq x y z
N MET A 1 19.36 -14.08 -3.11
CA MET A 1 20.22 -12.97 -2.64
C MET A 1 19.51 -11.66 -2.97
N ARG A 2 19.43 -10.70 -2.02
CA ARG A 2 18.78 -9.41 -2.32
C ARG A 2 19.66 -8.59 -3.27
N PRO A 3 19.12 -8.01 -4.35
CA PRO A 3 19.91 -7.14 -5.22
C PRO A 3 20.32 -5.89 -4.46
N SER A 4 21.60 -5.51 -4.54
CA SER A 4 22.10 -4.30 -3.90
C SER A 4 21.81 -3.08 -4.78
N THR A 5 21.18 -2.07 -4.19
CA THR A 5 20.77 -0.84 -4.89
C THR A 5 21.96 0.05 -5.24
N SER A 6 23.07 -0.09 -4.54
CA SER A 6 24.30 0.68 -4.81
C SER A 6 25.02 0.22 -6.08
N GLN A 7 24.81 -1.03 -6.49
CA GLN A 7 25.35 -1.62 -7.71
C GLN A 7 24.44 -1.41 -8.93
N ALA A 8 23.21 -0.94 -8.72
CA ALA A 8 22.26 -0.64 -9.78
C ALA A 8 22.64 0.67 -10.49
N SER A 9 22.41 0.71 -11.79
CA SER A 9 22.52 1.91 -12.63
C SER A 9 21.58 3.03 -12.15
N GLN A 10 21.86 4.25 -12.59
CA GLN A 10 21.03 5.41 -12.25
C GLN A 10 19.58 5.24 -12.72
N ASP A 11 19.36 4.65 -13.90
CA ASP A 11 18.02 4.43 -14.47
C ASP A 11 17.24 3.39 -13.66
N GLU A 12 17.89 2.29 -13.26
CA GLU A 12 17.28 1.28 -12.38
C GLU A 12 16.88 1.87 -11.02
N ARG A 13 17.73 2.73 -10.47
CA ARG A 13 17.47 3.44 -9.20
C ARG A 13 16.33 4.43 -9.34
N LEU A 14 16.23 5.12 -10.47
CA LEU A 14 15.10 6.00 -10.78
C LEU A 14 13.80 5.21 -10.90
N LEU A 15 13.79 4.10 -11.64
CA LEU A 15 12.61 3.23 -11.78
C LEU A 15 12.16 2.67 -10.43
N ALA A 16 13.10 2.19 -9.60
CA ALA A 16 12.81 1.74 -8.24
C ALA A 16 12.22 2.87 -7.38
N ALA A 17 12.77 4.09 -7.48
CA ALA A 17 12.29 5.24 -6.74
C ALA A 17 10.87 5.64 -7.17
N VAL A 18 10.60 5.67 -8.48
CA VAL A 18 9.28 5.98 -9.05
C VAL A 18 8.24 4.93 -8.64
N ALA A 19 8.60 3.65 -8.63
CA ALA A 19 7.72 2.58 -8.15
C ALA A 19 7.25 2.82 -6.70
N HIS A 20 8.15 3.26 -5.82
CA HIS A 20 7.81 3.60 -4.43
C HIS A 20 7.11 4.95 -4.28
N GLY A 21 7.52 5.95 -5.06
CA GLY A 21 6.94 7.31 -5.05
C GLY A 21 5.47 7.35 -5.47
N ALA A 22 5.04 6.41 -6.31
CA ALA A 22 3.65 6.25 -6.71
C ALA A 22 2.68 6.04 -5.53
N ALA A 23 3.18 5.63 -4.35
CA ALA A 23 2.38 5.55 -3.12
C ALA A 23 1.75 6.88 -2.70
N MET A 24 2.23 8.02 -3.22
CA MET A 24 1.63 9.34 -3.04
C MET A 24 0.26 9.51 -3.72
N LEU A 25 -0.10 8.60 -4.64
CA LEU A 25 -1.37 8.59 -5.35
C LEU A 25 -2.26 7.50 -4.75
N PRO A 26 -3.17 7.83 -3.82
CA PRO A 26 -4.10 6.84 -3.28
C PRO A 26 -4.89 6.15 -4.38
N PHE A 27 -5.08 4.83 -4.23
CA PHE A 27 -5.78 3.92 -5.15
C PHE A 27 -5.09 3.71 -6.51
N PHE A 28 -4.55 4.76 -7.13
CA PHE A 28 -3.90 4.70 -8.44
C PHE A 28 -2.41 4.38 -8.39
N GLY A 29 -1.79 4.52 -7.21
CA GLY A 29 -0.36 4.28 -7.02
C GLY A 29 0.10 2.91 -7.50
N ILE A 30 -0.76 1.89 -7.39
CA ILE A 30 -0.48 0.51 -7.82
C ILE A 30 -0.17 0.36 -9.32
N ILE A 31 -0.64 1.29 -10.15
CA ILE A 31 -0.51 1.21 -11.61
C ILE A 31 0.95 1.33 -12.02
N VAL A 32 1.69 2.24 -11.39
CA VAL A 32 3.10 2.52 -11.71
C VAL A 32 4.02 1.33 -11.43
N PRO A 33 4.07 0.75 -10.20
CA PRO A 33 4.92 -0.41 -9.94
C PRO A 33 4.46 -1.65 -10.73
N LEU A 34 3.17 -1.80 -11.03
CA LEU A 34 2.67 -2.87 -11.90
C LEU A 34 3.21 -2.72 -13.32
N TYR A 35 3.10 -1.51 -13.90
CA TYR A 35 3.60 -1.21 -15.23
C TYR A 35 5.12 -1.43 -15.33
N ILE A 36 5.88 -0.93 -14.34
CA ILE A 36 7.34 -1.13 -14.26
C ILE A 36 7.65 -2.63 -14.14
N TRP A 37 6.93 -3.38 -13.32
CA TRP A 37 7.15 -4.80 -13.19
C TRP A 37 6.89 -5.54 -14.52
N ILE A 38 5.77 -5.28 -15.20
CA ILE A 38 5.44 -5.96 -16.46
C ILE A 38 6.49 -5.65 -17.55
N THR A 39 6.93 -4.40 -17.64
CA THR A 39 7.78 -3.93 -18.75
C THR A 39 9.28 -4.13 -18.51
N GLN A 40 9.73 -4.10 -17.25
CA GLN A 40 11.16 -4.07 -16.89
C GLN A 40 11.62 -5.28 -16.06
N LYS A 41 10.75 -6.24 -15.73
CA LYS A 41 11.12 -7.38 -14.85
C LYS A 41 12.31 -8.20 -15.33
N ASP A 42 12.51 -8.32 -16.64
CA ASP A 42 13.52 -9.20 -17.22
C ASP A 42 14.87 -8.50 -17.41
N TRP A 43 14.88 -7.16 -17.35
CA TRP A 43 16.06 -6.33 -17.57
C TRP A 43 16.89 -6.14 -16.29
N SER A 44 16.25 -6.16 -15.12
CA SER A 44 16.92 -5.90 -13.86
C SER A 44 16.29 -6.61 -12.68
N LYS A 45 17.11 -7.37 -11.94
CA LYS A 45 16.71 -7.96 -10.66
C LYS A 45 16.37 -6.89 -9.62
N CYS A 46 17.08 -5.75 -9.62
CA CYS A 46 16.82 -4.63 -8.71
C CYS A 46 15.45 -4.01 -8.98
N VAL A 47 15.17 -3.66 -10.24
CA VAL A 47 13.88 -3.08 -10.63
C VAL A 47 12.74 -4.06 -10.37
N ARG A 48 12.91 -5.34 -10.73
CA ARG A 48 11.91 -6.39 -10.44
C ARG A 48 11.61 -6.48 -8.94
N PHE A 49 12.63 -6.50 -8.10
CA PHE A 49 12.49 -6.58 -6.65
C PHE A 49 11.71 -5.39 -6.07
N HIS A 50 12.12 -4.17 -6.43
CA HIS A 50 11.50 -2.94 -5.91
C HIS A 50 10.08 -2.74 -6.44
N ALA A 51 9.83 -3.07 -7.71
CA ALA A 51 8.50 -2.97 -8.31
C ALA A 51 7.49 -3.91 -7.62
N ILE A 52 7.83 -5.20 -7.41
CA ILE A 52 6.95 -6.14 -6.70
C ILE A 52 6.75 -5.71 -5.24
N GLN A 53 7.83 -5.32 -4.56
CA GLN A 53 7.77 -4.86 -3.18
C GLN A 53 6.85 -3.63 -3.02
N ALA A 54 6.95 -2.66 -3.92
CA ALA A 54 6.10 -1.47 -3.96
C ALA A 54 4.64 -1.83 -4.29
N LEU A 55 4.41 -2.69 -5.28
CA LEU A 55 3.08 -3.12 -5.69
C LEU A 55 2.31 -3.76 -4.54
N ILE A 56 2.91 -4.75 -3.87
CA ILE A 56 2.26 -5.46 -2.76
C ILE A 56 1.94 -4.49 -1.62
N HIS A 57 2.88 -3.62 -1.25
CA HIS A 57 2.65 -2.62 -0.20
C HIS A 57 1.50 -1.67 -0.55
N GLN A 58 1.43 -1.21 -1.79
CA GLN A 58 0.40 -0.28 -2.24
C GLN A 58 -0.98 -0.95 -2.42
N MET A 59 -1.07 -2.29 -2.48
CA MET A 59 -2.34 -3.02 -2.56
C MET A 59 -3.01 -3.23 -1.19
N VAL A 60 -2.24 -3.31 -0.10
CA VAL A 60 -2.77 -3.62 1.24
C VAL A 60 -3.80 -2.60 1.69
N LEU A 61 -3.48 -1.31 1.53
CA LEU A 61 -4.27 -0.25 2.13
C LEU A 61 -5.54 0.15 1.36
N PRO A 62 -5.56 0.17 0.01
CA PRO A 62 -6.80 0.25 -0.76
C PRO A 62 -7.80 -0.85 -0.38
N ALA A 63 -7.33 -2.09 -0.20
CA ALA A 63 -8.18 -3.22 0.21
C ALA A 63 -8.77 -3.00 1.61
N ALA A 64 -7.95 -2.57 2.58
CA ALA A 64 -8.42 -2.22 3.91
C ALA A 64 -9.40 -1.04 3.90
N THR A 65 -9.15 -0.04 3.05
CA THR A 65 -10.04 1.12 2.88
C THR A 65 -11.39 0.69 2.33
N LEU A 66 -11.42 -0.23 1.36
CA LEU A 66 -12.67 -0.78 0.82
C LEU A 66 -13.46 -1.54 1.91
N ALA A 67 -12.80 -2.37 2.71
CA ALA A 67 -13.44 -3.08 3.82
C ALA A 67 -14.05 -2.12 4.85
N VAL A 68 -13.30 -1.08 5.25
CA VAL A 68 -13.79 -0.04 6.16
C VAL A 68 -14.90 0.79 5.54
N TYR A 69 -14.82 1.10 4.24
CA TYR A 69 -15.89 1.79 3.52
C TYR A 69 -17.19 0.98 3.55
N LEU A 70 -17.11 -0.34 3.32
CA LEU A 70 -18.28 -1.20 3.38
C LEU A 70 -18.90 -1.21 4.79
N VAL A 71 -18.10 -1.39 5.83
CA VAL A 71 -18.60 -1.38 7.22
C VAL A 71 -19.10 0.00 7.66
N GLY A 72 -18.40 1.05 7.24
CA GLY A 72 -18.66 2.43 7.61
C GLY A 72 -19.89 3.02 6.92
N VAL A 73 -19.94 2.97 5.59
CA VAL A 73 -21.01 3.57 4.79
C VAL A 73 -22.29 2.75 4.84
N TRP A 74 -22.24 1.42 4.68
CA TRP A 74 -23.44 0.60 4.84
C TRP A 74 -23.92 0.57 6.28
N GLY A 75 -22.99 0.60 7.24
CA GLY A 75 -23.33 0.78 8.65
C GLY A 75 -24.02 2.12 8.89
N PHE A 76 -23.51 3.22 8.32
CA PHE A 76 -24.09 4.55 8.45
C PHE A 76 -25.49 4.60 7.84
N TYR A 77 -25.65 4.10 6.61
CA TYR A 77 -26.93 3.98 5.94
C TYR A 77 -27.93 3.19 6.78
N GLY A 78 -27.55 2.03 7.33
CA GLY A 78 -28.40 1.24 8.21
C GLY A 78 -28.85 2.00 9.46
N THR A 79 -27.94 2.74 10.10
CA THR A 79 -28.30 3.59 11.25
C THR A 79 -29.21 4.77 10.90
N LEU A 80 -29.01 5.38 9.73
CA LEU A 80 -29.85 6.48 9.25
C LEU A 80 -31.25 5.99 8.89
N MET A 81 -31.36 4.86 8.17
CA MET A 81 -32.64 4.24 7.82
C MET A 81 -33.40 3.79 9.08
N SER A 82 -32.72 3.20 10.05
CA SER A 82 -33.32 2.86 11.34
C SER A 82 -33.95 4.08 12.02
N ARG A 83 -33.27 5.23 12.03
CA ARG A 83 -33.79 6.49 12.58
C ARG A 83 -35.01 7.01 11.83
N LEU A 84 -35.03 6.91 10.51
CA LEU A 84 -36.19 7.31 9.69
C LEU A 84 -37.41 6.43 9.96
N LEU A 85 -37.20 5.14 10.23
CA LEU A 85 -38.28 4.17 10.47
C LEU A 85 -38.78 4.16 11.93
N THR A 86 -37.92 4.45 12.91
CA THR A 86 -38.22 4.36 14.36
C THR A 86 -38.45 5.72 15.02
N GLY A 87 -38.24 6.82 14.29
CA GLY A 87 -38.43 8.18 14.77
C GLY A 87 -37.27 8.72 15.63
N PRO A 88 -37.38 9.97 16.13
CA PRO A 88 -36.30 10.69 16.80
C PRO A 88 -35.87 10.06 18.14
N TYR A 89 -36.67 9.16 18.72
CA TYR A 89 -36.37 8.43 19.94
C TYR A 89 -35.61 7.11 19.73
N GLY A 90 -35.47 6.63 18.48
CA GLY A 90 -34.68 5.43 18.22
C GLY A 90 -33.24 5.66 18.67
N THR A 91 -32.67 4.83 19.54
CA THR A 91 -31.30 5.06 20.02
C THR A 91 -30.31 4.74 18.90
N LEU A 92 -29.40 5.69 18.59
CA LEU A 92 -28.21 5.35 17.79
C LEU A 92 -27.35 4.47 18.69
N PRO A 93 -26.91 3.28 18.25
CA PRO A 93 -25.93 2.52 19.00
C PRO A 93 -24.64 3.34 19.06
N THR A 94 -24.40 4.07 20.15
CA THR A 94 -23.27 5.00 20.29
C THR A 94 -21.93 4.29 20.13
N GLY A 95 -21.87 3.01 20.51
CA GLY A 95 -20.73 2.13 20.25
C GLY A 95 -20.41 1.94 18.77
N MET A 96 -21.41 1.94 17.87
CA MET A 96 -21.18 1.87 16.43
C MET A 96 -20.59 3.18 15.88
N LEU A 97 -20.95 4.33 16.44
CA LEU A 97 -20.37 5.62 16.04
C LEU A 97 -18.89 5.69 16.44
N ALA A 98 -18.56 5.34 17.69
CA ALA A 98 -17.18 5.33 18.16
C ALA A 98 -16.30 4.38 17.34
N LEU A 99 -16.79 3.16 17.06
CA LEU A 99 -16.10 2.20 16.20
C LEU A 99 -15.82 2.78 14.81
N ARG A 100 -16.78 3.47 14.19
CA ARG A 100 -16.60 4.09 12.87
C ARG A 100 -15.54 5.18 12.89
N CYS A 101 -15.53 6.04 13.91
CA CYS A 101 -14.50 7.07 14.07
C CYS A 101 -13.11 6.45 14.17
N ILE A 102 -12.97 5.38 14.97
CA ILE A 102 -11.71 4.63 15.11
C ILE A 102 -11.26 4.06 13.76
N LEU A 103 -12.18 3.44 13.01
CA LEU A 103 -11.87 2.86 11.70
C LEU A 103 -11.44 3.92 10.67
N VAL A 104 -12.11 5.08 10.62
CA VAL A 104 -11.76 6.18 9.72
C VAL A 104 -10.39 6.76 10.08
N ILE A 105 -10.13 7.02 11.37
CA ILE A 105 -8.83 7.49 11.84
C ILE A 105 -7.74 6.46 11.51
N GLY A 106 -8.04 5.17 11.69
CA GLY A 106 -7.14 4.08 11.33
C GLY A 106 -6.78 4.05 9.85
N VAL A 107 -7.75 4.25 8.96
CA VAL A 107 -7.51 4.32 7.50
C VAL A 107 -6.68 5.56 7.14
N LEU A 108 -7.01 6.73 7.68
CA LEU A 108 -6.25 7.97 7.42
C LEU A 108 -4.81 7.86 7.93
N GLY A 109 -4.62 7.33 9.15
CA GLY A 109 -3.29 7.05 9.71
C GLY A 109 -2.53 6.03 8.88
N GLY A 110 -3.21 4.99 8.39
CA GLY A 110 -2.66 4.02 7.44
C GLY A 110 -2.17 4.71 6.17
N TRP A 111 -2.94 5.63 5.58
CA TRP A 111 -2.56 6.31 4.34
C TRP A 111 -1.33 7.18 4.56
N GLY A 112 -1.29 7.91 5.67
CA GLY A 112 -0.11 8.66 6.09
C GLY A 112 1.13 7.77 6.22
N LEU A 113 0.99 6.59 6.82
CA LEU A 113 2.08 5.62 6.94
C LEU A 113 2.54 5.09 5.58
N THR A 114 1.60 4.68 4.71
CA THR A 114 1.91 4.17 3.37
C THR A 114 2.66 5.20 2.53
N ILE A 115 2.22 6.45 2.55
CA ILE A 115 2.88 7.56 1.84
C ILE A 115 4.28 7.80 2.42
N THR A 116 4.40 7.86 3.75
CA THR A 116 5.69 8.06 4.42
C THR A 116 6.69 6.96 4.05
N LEU A 117 6.27 5.69 4.12
CA LEU A 117 7.13 4.57 3.75
C LEU A 117 7.45 4.56 2.25
N GLY A 118 6.51 4.98 1.39
CA GLY A 118 6.75 5.20 -0.04
C GLY A 118 7.81 6.26 -0.32
N LEU A 119 7.73 7.42 0.34
CA LEU A 119 8.72 8.50 0.25
C LEU A 119 10.09 8.07 0.79
N MET A 120 10.13 7.31 1.88
CA MET A 120 11.36 6.71 2.40
C MET A 120 11.96 5.73 1.40
N GLY A 121 11.12 4.92 0.73
CA GLY A 121 11.56 4.01 -0.32
C GLY A 121 12.11 4.74 -1.53
N MET A 122 11.40 5.76 -2.01
CA MET A 122 11.81 6.62 -3.12
C MET A 122 13.17 7.28 -2.84
N SER A 123 13.30 7.96 -1.69
CA SER A 123 14.53 8.68 -1.33
C SER A 123 15.73 7.75 -1.13
N ARG A 124 15.55 6.58 -0.50
CA ARG A 124 16.64 5.62 -0.27
C ARG A 124 17.10 4.96 -1.56
N THR A 125 16.18 4.50 -2.38
CA THR A 125 16.53 3.83 -3.66
C THR A 125 17.20 4.80 -4.63
N LEU A 126 16.71 6.04 -4.71
CA LEU A 126 17.37 7.10 -5.48
C LEU A 126 18.79 7.38 -4.96
N ALA A 127 18.98 7.38 -3.64
CA ALA A 127 20.30 7.52 -3.01
C ALA A 127 21.18 6.25 -3.09
N GLY A 128 20.70 5.15 -3.68
CA GLY A 128 21.48 3.92 -3.84
C GLY A 128 21.59 3.11 -2.57
N ARG A 129 20.73 3.43 -1.60
CA ARG A 129 20.62 2.73 -0.33
C ARG A 129 19.53 1.68 -0.44
N ASP A 130 19.80 0.51 0.12
CA ASP A 130 18.83 -0.56 0.15
C ASP A 130 17.59 -0.16 0.94
N PHE A 131 16.42 -0.53 0.42
CA PHE A 131 15.14 -0.25 1.05
C PHE A 131 14.25 -1.48 1.09
N LEU A 132 13.65 -1.71 2.25
CA LEU A 132 12.76 -2.81 2.52
C LEU A 132 11.57 -2.31 3.34
N TYR A 133 10.36 -2.64 2.91
CA TYR A 133 9.22 -2.55 3.82
C TYR A 133 9.37 -3.58 4.93
N PRO A 134 9.10 -3.25 6.21
CA PRO A 134 9.43 -4.10 7.36
C PRO A 134 8.96 -5.55 7.26
N PHE A 135 7.72 -5.76 6.79
CA PHE A 135 7.11 -7.09 6.65
C PHE A 135 7.21 -7.63 5.21
N ILE A 136 6.86 -6.80 4.23
CA ILE A 136 6.73 -7.21 2.82
C ILE A 136 8.10 -7.47 2.19
N GLY A 137 9.11 -6.66 2.51
CA GLY A 137 10.42 -6.78 1.87
C GLY A 137 11.14 -8.08 2.20
N ARG A 138 10.88 -8.68 3.38
CA ARG A 138 11.44 -9.98 3.75
C ARG A 138 10.75 -11.11 2.99
N TRP A 139 9.42 -11.06 2.89
CA TRP A 139 8.62 -12.04 2.17
C TRP A 139 8.91 -12.04 0.66
N VAL A 140 9.01 -10.87 0.03
CA VAL A 140 9.38 -10.77 -1.40
C VAL A 140 10.78 -11.33 -1.66
N ALA A 141 11.73 -11.06 -0.74
CA ALA A 141 13.10 -11.54 -0.87
C ALA A 141 13.23 -13.07 -0.78
N SER A 142 12.31 -13.77 -0.11
CA SER A 142 12.32 -15.24 -0.08
C SER A 142 11.76 -15.83 -1.38
N HIS A 143 10.61 -15.35 -1.85
CA HIS A 143 9.91 -15.92 -3.01
C HIS A 143 10.62 -15.69 -4.35
N ILE A 144 11.31 -14.56 -4.51
CA ILE A 144 12.09 -14.30 -5.73
C ILE A 144 13.33 -15.21 -5.82
N ASN A 145 13.87 -15.70 -4.70
CA ASN A 145 15.03 -16.61 -4.73
C ASN A 145 14.62 -18.04 -5.08
N GLU A 146 13.44 -18.47 -4.65
CA GLU A 146 12.96 -19.84 -4.89
C GLU A 146 12.67 -20.08 -6.38
N GLY A 147 12.13 -19.07 -7.09
CA GLY A 147 11.83 -19.18 -8.53
C GLY A 147 13.03 -19.02 -9.47
N GLU A 148 14.25 -18.72 -8.99
CA GLU A 148 15.48 -18.71 -9.80
C GLU A 148 16.25 -20.04 -9.72
N ILE A 149 15.81 -21.00 -8.87
CA ILE A 149 16.48 -22.29 -8.64
C ILE A 149 15.70 -23.46 -9.30
N SER A 150 14.48 -23.21 -9.80
CA SER A 150 13.64 -24.15 -10.55
C SER A 150 13.72 -23.92 -12.06
#